data_AF-A0A5C6X163-F1
#
_entry.id   AF-A0A5C6X163-F1
#
_cell.length_a   1.000
_cell.length_b   1.000
_cell.length_c   1.000
_cell.angle_alpha   90.00
_cell.angle_beta   90.00
_cell.angle_gamma   90.00
#
_symmetry.space_group_name_H-M   'P 1'
#
loop_
_entity.id
_entity.type
_entity.pdbx_description
1 polymer ?
#
loop_
_entity_poly.entity_id
_entity_poly.type
_entity_poly.pdbx_seq_one_letter_code
_entity_poly.pdbx_strand_id
1 'polypeptide(L)'
;MPVPDALRRWFIVHFVADVIFAVPLMVAPVAFLTALGWDSVDPISARLVGAALIGIGVESWLGRDRSASSYLTMLRLKVLWSASACVGIFVSMLQGAPAMGWAFFAIFAGFNTLWLTWYRRLKNAQTVAT
;
A
#
# COMPACT_ATOMS: atom_id res chain seq x y z
N MET A 1 6.61 5.38 -24.60
CA MET A 1 6.81 6.60 -23.77
C MET A 1 7.50 6.28 -22.45
N PRO A 2 8.39 7.16 -21.94
CA PRO A 2 9.06 6.99 -20.65
C PRO A 2 8.08 7.10 -19.47
N VAL A 3 8.42 6.47 -18.34
CA VAL A 3 7.64 6.55 -17.10
C VAL A 3 7.74 7.96 -16.52
N PRO A 4 6.61 8.64 -16.19
CA PRO A 4 6.63 9.98 -15.62
C PRO A 4 7.38 10.06 -14.27
N ASP A 5 8.19 11.10 -14.07
CA ASP A 5 8.96 11.29 -12.82
C ASP A 5 8.09 11.46 -11.58
N ALA A 6 6.88 12.01 -11.74
CA ALA A 6 5.91 12.08 -10.67
C ALA A 6 5.51 10.67 -10.17
N LEU A 7 5.32 9.71 -11.08
CA LEU A 7 4.99 8.33 -10.71
C LEU A 7 6.17 7.64 -10.01
N ARG A 8 7.41 7.90 -10.46
CA ARG A 8 8.63 7.43 -9.78
C ARG A 8 8.71 7.95 -8.34
N ARG A 9 8.49 9.25 -8.13
CA ARG A 9 8.47 9.86 -6.80
C ARG A 9 7.39 9.24 -5.90
N TRP A 10 6.20 8.96 -6.43
CA TRP A 10 5.15 8.29 -5.67
C TRP A 10 5.52 6.87 -5.24
N PHE A 11 6.29 6.13 -6.03
CA PHE A 11 6.81 4.82 -5.62
C PHE A 11 7.80 4.93 -4.45
N ILE A 12 8.62 5.98 -4.42
CA ILE A 12 9.52 6.26 -3.30
C ILE A 12 8.73 6.66 -2.04
N VAL A 13 7.73 7.53 -2.19
CA VAL A 13 6.85 7.93 -1.07
C VAL A 13 6.14 6.71 -0.48
N HIS A 14 5.62 5.81 -1.33
CA HIS A 14 4.97 4.58 -0.89
C HIS A 14 5.94 3.62 -0.18
N PHE A 15 7.17 3.47 -0.70
CA PHE A 15 8.21 2.70 -0.03
C PHE A 15 8.45 3.20 1.41
N VAL A 16 8.61 4.52 1.58
CA VAL A 16 8.83 5.11 2.91
C VAL A 16 7.61 4.87 3.81
N ALA A 17 6.40 5.10 3.30
CA ALA A 17 5.16 4.85 4.05
C ALA A 17 5.07 3.39 4.52
N ASP A 18 5.30 2.43 3.61
CA ASP A 18 5.24 1.00 3.94
C ASP A 18 6.26 0.62 5.00
N VAL A 19 7.52 1.08 4.89
CA VAL A 19 8.57 0.74 5.85
C VAL A 19 8.28 1.33 7.24
N ILE A 20 7.76 2.56 7.31
CA ILE A 20 7.39 3.21 8.58
C ILE A 20 6.39 2.36 9.37
N PHE A 21 5.41 1.75 8.70
CA PHE A 21 4.43 0.87 9.36
C PHE A 21 4.93 -0.57 9.49
N ALA A 22 5.70 -1.07 8.54
CA ALA A 22 6.15 -2.46 8.54
C ALA A 22 7.15 -2.75 9.66
N VAL A 23 8.13 -1.87 9.89
CA VAL A 23 9.15 -2.08 10.93
C VAL A 23 8.55 -2.31 12.32
N PRO A 24 7.66 -1.44 12.85
CA PRO A 24 7.05 -1.68 14.15
C PRO A 24 6.14 -2.92 14.16
N LEU A 25 5.43 -3.21 13.06
CA LEU A 25 4.64 -4.45 12.92
C LEU A 25 5.51 -5.72 12.95
N MET A 26 6.75 -5.65 12.45
CA MET A 26 7.67 -6.79 12.49
C MET A 26 8.30 -6.99 13.88
N VAL A 27 8.78 -5.89 14.47
CA VAL A 27 9.61 -5.94 15.69
C VAL A 27 8.75 -6.00 16.96
N ALA A 28 7.76 -5.13 17.08
CA ALA A 28 6.96 -4.96 18.30
C ALA A 28 5.46 -4.77 17.98
N PRO A 29 4.81 -5.72 17.29
CA PRO A 29 3.43 -5.56 16.81
C PRO A 29 2.41 -5.28 17.93
N VAL A 30 2.55 -5.97 19.07
CA VAL A 30 1.63 -5.81 20.21
C VAL A 30 1.74 -4.40 20.77
N ALA A 31 2.94 -3.95 21.12
CA ALA A 31 3.15 -2.60 21.66
C ALA A 31 2.68 -1.51 20.69
N PHE A 32 3.00 -1.66 19.40
CA PHE A 32 2.62 -0.68 18.38
C PHE A 32 1.11 -0.59 18.20
N LEU A 33 0.42 -1.71 18.00
CA LEU A 33 -1.03 -1.71 17.76
C LEU A 33 -1.81 -1.37 19.03
N THR A 34 -1.37 -1.79 20.22
CA THR A 34 -1.99 -1.37 21.48
C THR A 34 -1.87 0.14 21.69
N ALA A 35 -0.72 0.75 21.35
CA ALA A 35 -0.58 2.21 21.37
C ALA A 35 -1.55 2.95 20.41
N LEU A 36 -2.06 2.24 19.39
CA LEU A 36 -3.05 2.74 18.45
C LEU A 36 -4.51 2.36 18.81
N GLY A 37 -4.71 1.75 19.98
CA GLY A 37 -6.04 1.44 20.53
C GLY A 37 -6.52 0.01 20.30
N TRP A 38 -5.68 -0.93 19.85
CA TRP A 38 -6.04 -2.35 19.80
C TRP A 38 -5.92 -3.01 21.17
N ASP A 39 -7.03 -3.56 21.66
CA ASP A 39 -7.07 -4.29 22.94
C ASP A 39 -6.49 -5.71 22.86
N SER A 40 -6.60 -6.35 21.68
CA SER A 40 -6.07 -7.68 21.42
C SER A 40 -5.36 -7.69 20.07
N VAL A 41 -4.16 -8.25 20.05
CA VAL A 41 -3.28 -8.28 18.88
C VAL A 41 -2.79 -9.70 18.67
N ASP A 42 -3.11 -10.30 17.51
CA ASP A 42 -2.44 -11.50 17.04
C ASP A 42 -1.10 -11.11 16.37
N PRO A 43 0.06 -11.47 16.97
CA PRO A 43 1.36 -11.10 16.43
C PRO A 43 1.68 -11.79 15.09
N ILE A 44 1.05 -12.93 14.78
CA ILE A 44 1.27 -13.62 13.49
C ILE A 44 0.64 -12.81 12.37
N SER A 45 -0.66 -12.47 12.49
CA SER A 45 -1.36 -11.65 11.51
C SER A 45 -0.71 -10.28 11.33
N ALA A 46 -0.31 -9.62 12.44
CA ALA A 46 0.36 -8.31 12.38
C ALA A 46 1.70 -8.37 11.62
N ARG A 47 2.52 -9.40 11.86
CA ARG A 47 3.78 -9.60 11.12
C ARG A 47 3.56 -10.01 9.67
N LEU A 48 2.49 -10.74 9.37
CA LEU A 48 2.15 -11.06 7.98
C LEU A 48 1.80 -9.79 7.19
N VAL A 49 1.05 -8.86 7.80
CA VAL A 49 0.80 -7.54 7.21
C VAL A 49 2.11 -6.76 7.06
N GLY A 50 2.95 -6.73 8.09
CA GLY A 50 4.27 -6.11 8.03
C GLY A 50 5.14 -6.66 6.89
N ALA A 51 5.17 -7.98 6.71
CA ALA A 51 5.89 -8.64 5.62
C ALA A 51 5.32 -8.28 4.24
N ALA A 52 4.00 -8.18 4.10
CA ALA A 52 3.37 -7.72 2.86
C ALA A 52 3.76 -6.28 2.52
N LEU A 53 3.77 -5.38 3.52
CA LEU A 53 4.23 -4.00 3.36
C LEU A 53 5.71 -3.92 2.97
N ILE A 54 6.59 -4.75 3.56
CA ILE A 54 8.00 -4.84 3.13
C ILE A 54 8.08 -5.30 1.68
N GLY A 55 7.41 -6.39 1.31
CA GLY A 55 7.47 -6.94 -0.04
C GLY A 55 7.01 -5.94 -1.10
N ILE A 56 5.88 -5.27 -0.87
CA ILE A 56 5.30 -4.30 -1.81
C ILE A 56 6.08 -2.97 -1.79
N GLY A 57 6.49 -2.52 -0.61
CA GLY A 57 7.19 -1.26 -0.40
C GLY A 57 8.62 -1.29 -0.92
N VAL A 58 9.40 -2.29 -0.51
CA VAL A 58 10.79 -2.44 -0.98
C VAL A 58 10.83 -2.66 -2.49
N GLU A 59 9.90 -3.43 -3.05
CA GLU A 59 9.80 -3.56 -4.52
C GLU A 59 9.48 -2.23 -5.20
N SER A 60 8.73 -1.32 -4.55
CA SER A 60 8.52 0.03 -5.08
C SER A 60 9.82 0.83 -5.19
N TRP A 61 10.76 0.62 -4.25
CA TRP A 61 12.08 1.22 -4.33
C TRP A 61 12.95 0.56 -5.40
N LEU A 62 13.06 -0.77 -5.40
CA LEU A 62 13.89 -1.53 -6.35
C LEU A 62 13.42 -1.39 -7.80
N GLY A 63 12.10 -1.35 -8.00
CA GLY A 63 11.45 -1.25 -9.31
C GLY A 63 11.36 0.17 -9.88
N ARG A 64 11.84 1.20 -9.16
CA ARG A 64 11.60 2.61 -9.52
C ARG A 64 12.21 3.06 -10.85
N ASP A 65 13.17 2.29 -11.37
CA ASP A 65 13.88 2.57 -12.63
C ASP A 65 13.55 1.60 -13.77
N ARG A 66 12.49 0.80 -13.60
CA ARG A 66 12.05 -0.19 -14.58
C ARG A 66 11.16 0.41 -15.67
N SER A 67 10.83 -0.42 -16.65
CA SER A 67 10.02 -0.06 -17.82
C SER A 67 8.56 0.27 -17.44
N ALA A 68 7.85 0.92 -18.37
CA ALA A 68 6.42 1.19 -18.22
C ALA A 68 5.58 -0.09 -18.03
N SER A 69 5.96 -1.22 -18.65
CA SER A 69 5.30 -2.50 -18.46
C SER A 69 5.46 -3.03 -17.02
N SER A 70 6.66 -2.94 -16.43
CA SER A 70 6.87 -3.27 -15.02
C SER A 70 6.04 -2.39 -14.09
N TYR A 71 5.95 -1.09 -14.38
CA TYR A 71 5.10 -0.17 -13.63
C TYR A 71 3.61 -0.54 -13.72
N LEU A 72 3.10 -0.92 -14.89
CA LEU A 72 1.71 -1.37 -15.04
C LEU A 72 1.41 -2.62 -14.22
N THR A 73 2.34 -3.59 -14.19
CA THR A 73 2.22 -4.79 -13.36
C THR A 73 2.18 -4.43 -11.87
N MET A 74 3.11 -3.59 -11.40
CA MET A 74 3.13 -3.17 -10.00
C MET A 74 1.94 -2.31 -9.60
N LEU A 75 1.49 -1.40 -10.46
CA LEU A 75 0.28 -0.62 -10.22
C LEU A 75 -0.94 -1.51 -10.11
N ARG A 76 -1.06 -2.56 -10.93
CA ARG A 76 -2.15 -3.55 -10.81
C ARG A 76 -2.12 -4.27 -9.46
N LEU A 77 -0.94 -4.72 -9.02
CA LEU A 77 -0.77 -5.34 -7.70
C LEU A 77 -1.21 -4.37 -6.59
N LYS A 78 -0.72 -3.13 -6.62
CA LYS A 78 -1.05 -2.11 -5.61
C LYS A 78 -2.53 -1.77 -5.56
N VAL A 79 -3.19 -1.66 -6.73
CA VAL A 79 -4.65 -1.44 -6.80
C VAL A 79 -5.39 -2.61 -6.19
N LEU A 80 -5.04 -3.85 -6.53
CA LEU A 80 -5.70 -5.04 -5.97
C LEU A 80 -5.52 -5.11 -4.46
N TRP A 81 -4.27 -5.01 -3.99
CA TRP A 81 -3.92 -5.05 -2.58
C TRP A 81 -4.66 -3.98 -1.77
N SER A 82 -4.55 -2.71 -2.17
CA SER A 82 -5.15 -1.61 -1.42
C SER A 82 -6.68 -1.63 -1.47
N ALA A 83 -7.30 -2.10 -2.56
CA ALA A 83 -8.75 -2.29 -2.61
C ALA A 83 -9.22 -3.39 -1.65
N SER A 84 -8.53 -4.54 -1.64
CA SER A 84 -8.83 -5.63 -0.71
C SER A 84 -8.62 -5.20 0.75
N ALA A 85 -7.56 -4.44 1.04
CA ALA A 85 -7.33 -3.86 2.36
C ALA A 85 -8.45 -2.90 2.77
N CYS A 86 -8.91 -2.02 1.87
CA CYS A 86 -10.04 -1.13 2.15
C CYS A 86 -11.30 -1.92 2.53
N VAL A 87 -11.64 -2.97 1.78
CA VAL A 87 -12.81 -3.81 2.08
C VAL A 87 -12.65 -4.49 3.44
N GLY A 88 -11.50 -5.12 3.71
CA GLY A 88 -11.23 -5.79 4.97
C GLY A 88 -11.33 -4.83 6.17
N ILE A 89 -10.66 -3.68 6.09
CA ILE A 89 -10.70 -2.66 7.14
C ILE A 89 -12.12 -2.14 7.33
N PHE A 90 -12.84 -1.81 6.25
CA PHE A 90 -14.20 -1.31 6.34
C PHE A 90 -15.13 -2.29 7.07
N VAL A 91 -15.08 -3.57 6.72
CA VAL A 91 -15.85 -4.62 7.41
C VAL A 91 -15.46 -4.69 8.89
N SER A 92 -14.17 -4.67 9.22
CA SER A 92 -13.72 -4.66 10.62
C SER A 92 -14.18 -3.41 11.39
N MET A 93 -14.24 -2.25 10.73
CA MET A 93 -14.76 -1.03 11.35
C MET A 93 -16.25 -1.15 11.69
N LEU A 94 -17.06 -1.77 10.81
CA LEU A 94 -18.47 -2.07 11.10
C LEU A 94 -18.65 -3.06 12.27
N GLN A 95 -17.62 -3.83 12.60
CA GLN A 95 -17.59 -4.80 13.69
C GLN A 95 -17.01 -4.20 15.00
N GLY A 96 -16.75 -2.90 15.05
CA GLY A 96 -16.27 -2.22 16.25
C GLY A 96 -14.75 -2.23 16.44
N ALA A 97 -13.97 -2.36 15.35
CA ALA A 97 -12.52 -2.17 15.42
C ALA A 97 -12.14 -0.75 15.94
N PRO A 98 -10.93 -0.58 16.50
CA PRO A 98 -10.49 0.70 17.07
C PRO A 98 -10.56 1.85 16.08
N ALA A 99 -10.86 3.06 16.56
CA ALA A 99 -11.08 4.25 15.72
C ALA A 99 -9.91 4.57 14.77
N MET A 100 -8.67 4.24 15.14
CA MET A 100 -7.50 4.37 14.28
C MET A 100 -7.60 3.56 12.97
N GLY A 101 -8.41 2.51 12.94
CA GLY A 101 -8.72 1.78 11.70
C GLY A 101 -9.35 2.66 10.61
N TRP A 102 -10.09 3.72 10.96
CA TRP A 102 -10.57 4.69 9.97
C TRP A 102 -9.44 5.49 9.32
N ALA A 103 -8.38 5.82 10.07
CA ALA A 103 -7.21 6.49 9.52
C ALA A 103 -6.49 5.57 8.53
N PHE A 104 -6.31 4.29 8.88
CA PHE A 104 -5.76 3.30 7.95
C PHE A 104 -6.64 3.12 6.71
N PHE A 105 -7.96 3.03 6.87
CA PHE A 105 -8.90 2.98 5.75
C PHE A 105 -8.69 4.18 4.80
N ALA A 106 -8.64 5.40 5.34
CA ALA A 106 -8.44 6.61 4.55
C ALA A 106 -7.10 6.61 3.79
N ILE A 107 -6.02 6.14 4.43
CA ILE A 107 -4.70 6.00 3.79
C ILE A 107 -4.76 5.01 2.62
N PHE A 108 -5.31 3.81 2.84
CA PHE A 108 -5.43 2.80 1.81
C PHE A 108 -6.34 3.25 0.66
N ALA A 109 -7.47 3.92 0.96
CA ALA A 109 -8.38 4.45 -0.05
C ALA A 109 -7.74 5.57 -0.89
N GLY A 110 -6.97 6.45 -0.23
CA GLY A 110 -6.21 7.52 -0.90
C GLY A 110 -5.15 6.95 -1.85
N PHE A 111 -4.34 6.00 -1.39
CA PHE A 111 -3.37 5.31 -2.23
C PHE A 111 -4.04 4.50 -3.36
N ASN A 112 -5.15 3.81 -3.09
CA ASN A 112 -5.88 3.07 -4.12
C ASN A 112 -6.31 4.00 -5.26
N THR A 113 -6.91 5.15 -4.92
CA THR A 113 -7.36 6.16 -5.89
C THR A 113 -6.18 6.71 -6.70
N LEU A 114 -5.05 6.99 -6.03
CA LEU A 114 -3.82 7.43 -6.68
C LEU A 114 -3.30 6.38 -7.68
N TRP A 115 -3.22 5.11 -7.28
CA TRP A 115 -2.72 4.02 -8.13
C TRP A 115 -3.63 3.74 -9.31
N LEU A 116 -4.95 3.77 -9.10
CA LEU A 116 -5.92 3.60 -10.16
C LEU A 116 -5.81 4.72 -11.20
N THR A 117 -5.61 5.96 -10.75
CA THR A 117 -5.42 7.11 -11.63
C THR A 117 -4.15 6.97 -12.46
N TRP A 118 -3.03 6.61 -11.82
CA TRP A 118 -1.76 6.38 -12.52
C TRP A 118 -1.81 5.20 -13.49
N TYR A 119 -2.46 4.11 -13.10
CA TYR A 119 -2.64 2.93 -13.96
C TYR A 119 -3.37 3.30 -15.24
N ARG A 120 -4.51 4.00 -15.13
CA ARG A 120 -5.29 4.46 -16.29
C ARG A 120 -4.47 5.40 -17.18
N ARG A 121 -3.80 6.39 -16.59
CA ARG A 121 -2.96 7.36 -17.31
C ARG A 121 -1.82 6.66 -18.07
N LEU A 122 -1.07 5.79 -17.39
CA LEU A 122 0.07 5.10 -18.00
C LEU A 122 -0.38 4.10 -19.07
N LYS A 123 -1.48 3.36 -18.84
CA LYS A 123 -2.03 2.42 -19.82
C LYS A 123 -2.44 3.13 -21.11
N ASN A 124 -3.21 4.22 -21.00
CA ASN A 124 -3.66 4.99 -22.16
C ASN A 124 -2.47 5.56 -22.95
N ALA A 125 -1.46 6.06 -22.24
CA ALA A 125 -0.23 6.57 -22.85
C ALA A 125 0.59 5.51 -23.60
N GLN A 126 0.46 4.22 -23.24
CA GLN A 126 1.09 3.12 -23.98
C GLN A 126 0.27 2.71 -25.20
N THR A 127 -1.07 2.70 -25.11
CA THR A 127 -1.95 2.34 -26.24
C THR A 127 -1.92 3.36 -27.38
N VAL A 128 -1.76 4.66 -27.09
CA VAL A 128 -1.63 5.69 -28.15
C VAL A 128 -0.28 5.62 -28.86
N ALA A 129 0.72 5.00 -28.25
CA ALA A 129 2.08 4.90 -28.78
C ALA A 129 2.33 3.65 -29.65
N THR A 130 1.32 2.78 -29.81
CA THR A 130 1.32 1.58 -30.65
C THR A 130 0.41 1.76 -31.84
#